data_AF-A0A9E2BY52-F1
#
_entry.id   AF-A0A9E2BY52-F1
#
_cell.length_a   1.000
_cell.length_b   1.000
_cell.length_c   1.000
_cell.angle_alpha   90.00
_cell.angle_beta   90.00
_cell.angle_gamma   90.00
#
_symmetry.space_group_name_H-M   'P 1'
#
loop_
_entity.id
_entity.type
_entity.pdbx_description
1 polymer ?
#
loop_
_entity_poly.entity_id
_entity_poly.type
_entity_poly.pdbx_seq_one_letter_code
_entity_poly.pdbx_strand_id
1 'polypeptide(L)'
;MHLFRTIPWQYDDHDYEIRVLYDDRVINVVAFINNHPANGYRCQVQIPKAVDAKSLLERHPVPELVEACKNSIMQKRWEALSQVMQGARA
;
A
#
# COMPACT_ATOMS: atom_id res chain seq x y z
N MET A 1 1.07 14.87 0.98
CA MET A 1 1.90 13.64 0.98
C MET A 1 2.90 13.73 -0.15
N HIS A 2 4.15 13.36 0.10
CA HIS A 2 5.25 13.34 -0.85
C HIS A 2 5.48 11.92 -1.37
N LEU A 3 5.81 11.78 -2.65
CA LEU A 3 6.23 10.50 -3.22
C LEU A 3 7.69 10.25 -2.86
N PHE A 4 7.96 9.13 -2.20
CA PHE A 4 9.31 8.68 -1.90
C PHE A 4 9.87 7.79 -3.02
N ARG A 5 9.12 6.75 -3.39
CA ARG A 5 9.52 5.81 -4.45
C ARG A 5 8.32 5.15 -5.10
N THR A 6 8.50 4.75 -6.35
CA THR A 6 7.57 3.92 -7.12
C THR A 6 8.28 2.62 -7.46
N ILE A 7 7.63 1.49 -7.17
CA ILE A 7 8.18 0.16 -7.47
C ILE A 7 7.27 -0.47 -8.54
N PRO A 8 7.75 -0.65 -9.78
CA PRO A 8 7.02 -1.42 -10.77
C PRO A 8 6.99 -2.88 -10.32
N TRP A 9 5.83 -3.52 -10.46
CA TRP A 9 5.64 -4.91 -10.06
C TRP A 9 4.60 -5.56 -10.97
N GLN A 10 4.99 -6.60 -11.69
CA GLN A 10 4.07 -7.35 -12.55
C GLN A 10 3.51 -8.55 -11.79
N TYR A 11 2.19 -8.70 -11.79
CA TYR A 11 1.51 -9.82 -11.15
C TYR A 11 0.14 -10.08 -11.80
N ASP A 12 -0.22 -11.36 -12.02
CA ASP A 12 -1.52 -11.78 -12.59
C ASP A 12 -1.91 -11.01 -13.86
N ASP A 13 -0.98 -10.90 -14.82
CA ASP A 13 -1.11 -10.16 -16.09
C ASP A 13 -1.41 -8.65 -15.95
N HIS A 14 -1.19 -8.08 -14.75
CA HIS A 14 -1.32 -6.66 -14.49
C HIS A 14 0.02 -6.02 -14.14
N ASP A 15 0.24 -4.83 -14.70
CA ASP A 15 1.36 -3.95 -14.32
C ASP A 15 0.94 -3.08 -13.14
N TYR A 16 1.41 -3.44 -11.95
CA TYR A 16 1.23 -2.65 -10.75
C TYR A 16 2.36 -1.65 -10.57
N GLU A 17 2.00 -0.52 -9.95
CA GLU A 17 2.94 0.42 -9.39
C GLU A 17 2.69 0.53 -7.88
N ILE A 18 3.63 0.01 -7.09
CA ILE A 18 3.59 0.16 -5.63
C ILE A 18 4.25 1.48 -5.27
N ARG A 19 3.44 2.47 -4.88
CA ARG A 19 3.92 3.81 -4.53
C ARG A 19 4.04 3.94 -3.02
N VAL A 20 5.23 4.35 -2.57
CA VAL A 20 5.47 4.72 -1.17
C VAL A 20 5.34 6.23 -1.05
N LEU A 21 4.33 6.66 -0.32
CA LEU A 21 3.98 8.05 -0.05
C LEU A 21 4.20 8.33 1.43
N TYR A 22 4.58 9.55 1.79
CA TYR A 22 4.72 9.91 3.20
C TYR A 22 4.39 11.37 3.49
N ASP A 23 4.16 11.67 4.76
CA ASP A 23 4.27 12.99 5.35
C ASP A 23 4.89 12.84 6.76
N ASP A 24 4.91 13.92 7.53
CA ASP A 24 5.55 13.95 8.86
C ASP A 24 4.88 13.00 9.88
N ARG A 25 3.70 12.44 9.58
CA ARG A 25 2.91 11.63 10.51
C ARG A 25 2.61 10.23 9.99
N VAL A 26 2.75 9.98 8.69
CA VAL A 26 2.36 8.71 8.11
C VAL A 26 3.22 8.29 6.93
N ILE A 27 3.53 7.00 6.85
CA ILE A 27 3.98 6.33 5.63
C ILE A 27 2.80 5.52 5.08
N ASN A 28 2.49 5.72 3.80
CA ASN A 28 1.51 4.98 3.03
C ASN A 28 2.21 4.18 1.93
N VAL A 29 1.81 2.93 1.78
CA VAL A 29 2.14 2.09 0.63
C VAL A 29 0.83 1.78 -0.07
N VAL A 30 0.73 2.19 -1.33
CA VAL A 30 -0.50 2.08 -2.11
C VAL A 30 -0.19 1.46 -3.45
N ALA A 31 -0.97 0.46 -3.84
CA ALA A 31 -0.88 -0.12 -5.17
C ALA A 31 -1.69 0.69 -6.19
N PHE A 32 -1.15 0.83 -7.39
CA PHE A 32 -1.78 1.47 -8.53
C PHE A 32 -1.77 0.53 -9.73
N ILE A 33 -2.79 0.63 -10.59
CA ILE A 33 -2.85 0.01 -11.91
C ILE A 33 -3.22 1.13 -12.89
N ASN A 34 -2.49 1.28 -13.99
CA ASN A 34 -2.75 2.32 -15.01
C ASN A 34 -2.87 3.73 -14.40
N ASN A 35 -1.96 4.12 -13.50
CA ASN A 35 -2.00 5.39 -12.75
C ASN A 35 -3.21 5.62 -11.82
N HIS A 36 -4.10 4.63 -11.65
CA HIS A 36 -5.22 4.70 -10.74
C HIS A 36 -4.97 3.86 -9.48
N PRO A 37 -5.32 4.33 -8.28
CA PRO A 37 -5.22 3.51 -7.07
C PRO A 37 -6.01 2.21 -7.23
N ALA A 38 -5.36 1.08 -7.00
CA ALA A 38 -6.04 -0.21 -6.86
C ALA A 38 -6.70 -0.21 -5.47
N ASN A 39 -7.97 0.20 -5.42
CA ASN A 39 -8.73 0.36 -4.19
C ASN A 39 -8.66 -0.91 -3.33
N GLY A 40 -8.57 -0.74 -2.01
CA GLY A 40 -8.44 -1.85 -1.06
C GLY A 40 -7.00 -2.35 -0.83
N TYR A 41 -6.05 -1.96 -1.67
CA TYR A 41 -4.64 -2.33 -1.55
C TYR A 41 -3.80 -1.18 -1.03
N ARG A 42 -3.94 -0.92 0.28
CA ARG A 42 -3.17 0.09 1.01
C ARG A 42 -2.67 -0.47 2.34
N CYS A 43 -1.39 -0.28 2.60
CA CYS A 43 -0.79 -0.44 3.92
C CYS A 43 -0.38 0.94 4.44
N GLN A 44 -0.67 1.23 5.71
CA GLN A 44 -0.40 2.53 6.32
C GLN A 44 0.19 2.31 7.71
N VAL A 45 1.20 3.11 8.06
CA VAL A 45 1.73 3.16 9.42
C VAL A 45 1.83 4.61 9.90
N GLN A 46 1.39 4.85 11.14
CA GLN A 46 1.56 6.13 11.79
C GLN A 46 2.97 6.24 12.37
N ILE A 47 3.57 7.42 12.20
CA ILE A 47 4.90 7.73 12.68
C ILE A 47 4.76 8.42 14.05
N PRO A 48 5.47 7.95 15.09
CA PRO A 48 5.50 8.64 16.37
C PRO A 48 6.04 10.06 16.20
N LYS A 49 5.46 11.05 16.91
CA LYS A 49 5.87 12.47 16.81
C LYS A 49 7.36 12.72 17.08
N ALA A 50 8.03 11.82 17.80
CA ALA A 50 9.44 11.92 18.13
C ALA A 50 10.38 11.40 17.04
N VAL A 51 9.85 10.84 15.95
CA VAL A 51 10.63 10.20 14.88
C VAL A 51 10.44 10.96 13.57
N ASP A 52 11.55 11.28 12.92
CA ASP A 52 11.52 11.89 11.59
C ASP A 52 11.10 10.87 10.53
N ALA A 53 10.14 11.25 9.69
CA ALA A 53 9.59 10.38 8.66
C ALA A 53 10.65 9.96 7.64
N LYS A 54 11.53 10.87 7.21
CA LYS A 54 12.56 10.55 6.21
C LYS A 54 13.54 9.52 6.74
N SER A 55 13.90 9.60 8.02
CA SER A 55 14.77 8.61 8.68
C SER A 55 14.19 7.19 8.69
N LEU A 56 12.86 7.03 8.62
CA LEU A 56 12.18 5.74 8.55
C LEU A 56 12.05 5.21 7.13
N LEU A 57 12.03 6.08 6.12
CA LEU A 57 11.84 5.69 4.72
C LEU A 57 12.97 4.80 4.20
N GLU A 58 14.19 5.04 4.69
CA GLU A 58 15.40 4.28 4.33
C GLU A 58 15.60 3.04 5.20
N ARG A 59 14.75 2.82 6.21
CA ARG A 59 14.85 1.71 7.17
C ARG A 59 13.94 0.54 6.80
N HIS A 60 14.07 -0.52 7.58
CA HIS A 60 13.35 -1.78 7.49
C HIS A 60 11.80 -1.73 7.41
N PRO A 61 11.06 -0.75 7.99
CA PRO A 61 9.59 -0.82 7.94
C PRO A 61 9.02 -0.63 6.53
N VAL A 62 9.69 0.10 5.63
CA VAL A 62 9.15 0.34 4.29
C VAL A 62 9.17 -0.91 3.41
N PRO A 63 10.27 -1.69 3.32
CA PRO A 63 10.26 -2.99 2.64
C PRO A 63 9.14 -3.91 3.14
N GLU A 64 8.94 -4.03 4.45
CA GLU A 64 7.89 -4.87 5.03
C GLU A 64 6.48 -4.41 4.63
N LEU A 65 6.22 -3.10 4.64
CA LEU A 65 4.93 -2.55 4.20
C LEU A 65 4.68 -2.78 2.69
N VAL A 66 5.75 -2.74 1.89
CA VAL A 66 5.67 -3.08 0.45
C VAL A 66 5.29 -4.54 0.26
N GLU A 67 5.96 -5.46 0.95
CA GLU A 67 5.66 -6.88 0.83
C GLU A 67 4.28 -7.21 1.41
N ALA A 68 3.86 -6.57 2.50
CA ALA A 68 2.50 -6.71 3.02
C ALA A 68 1.44 -6.26 1.99
N CYS A 69 1.70 -5.17 1.26
CA CYS A 69 0.81 -4.68 0.22
C CYS A 69 0.73 -5.66 -0.96
N LYS A 70 1.86 -6.15 -1.46
CA LYS A 70 1.91 -7.19 -2.51
C LYS A 70 1.20 -8.47 -2.08
N ASN A 71 1.46 -8.95 -0.87
CA ASN A 71 0.80 -10.14 -0.34
C ASN A 71 -0.72 -9.98 -0.27
N SER A 72 -1.22 -8.78 0.06
CA SER A 72 -2.66 -8.50 0.05
C SER A 72 -3.26 -8.67 -1.36
N ILE A 73 -2.54 -8.22 -2.39
CA ILE A 73 -2.91 -8.39 -3.81
C ILE A 73 -2.88 -9.86 -4.21
N MET A 74 -1.78 -10.56 -3.91
CA MET A 74 -1.63 -11.98 -4.23
C MET A 74 -2.73 -12.85 -3.60
N GLN A 75 -3.18 -12.47 -2.42
CA GLN A 75 -4.23 -13.17 -1.68
C GLN A 75 -5.65 -12.70 -2.03
N LYS A 76 -5.80 -11.72 -2.95
CA LYS A 76 -7.10 -11.14 -3.35
C LYS A 76 -7.97 -10.76 -2.13
N ARG A 77 -7.30 -10.21 -1.09
CA ARG A 77 -7.94 -9.93 0.21
C ARG A 77 -9.06 -8.91 0.09
N TRP A 78 -8.88 -7.91 -0.77
CA TRP A 78 -9.88 -6.87 -0.95
C TRP A 78 -11.15 -7.41 -1.61
N GLU A 79 -11.02 -8.26 -2.62
CA GLU A 79 -12.15 -8.88 -3.31
C GLU A 79 -12.95 -9.74 -2.34
N ALA A 80 -12.27 -10.55 -1.52
CA ALA A 80 -12.91 -11.34 -0.47
C ALA A 80 -13.71 -10.46 0.51
N LEU A 81 -13.13 -9.35 0.98
CA LEU A 81 -13.82 -8.41 1.87
C LEU A 81 -14.98 -7.68 1.17
N SER A 82 -14.78 -7.27 -0.09
CA SER A 82 -15.80 -6.59 -0.89
C SER A 82 -17.02 -7.49 -1.11
N GLN A 83 -16.82 -8.79 -1.34
CA GLN A 83 -17.91 -9.76 -1.46
C GLN A 83 -18.71 -9.87 -0.15
N VAL A 84 -18.04 -9.93 1.00
CA VAL A 84 -18.71 -9.95 2.32
C VAL A 84 -19.54 -8.69 2.54
N MET A 85 -18.99 -7.51 2.23
CA MET A 85 -19.71 -6.24 2.38
C MET A 85 -20.92 -6.10 1.45
N GLN A 86 -20.83 -6.66 0.24
CA GLN A 86 -21.94 -6.70 -0.71
C GLN A 86 -23.02 -7.71 -0.30
N GLY A 87 -22.62 -8.87 0.23
CA GLY A 87 -23.55 -9.88 0.76
C GLY A 87 -24.28 -9.46 2.04
N ALA A 88 -23.70 -8.55 2.84
CA ALA A 88 -24.32 -8.00 4.05
C ALA A 88 -25.46 -7.00 3.78
N ARG A 89 -25.84 -6.78 2.50
CA ARG A 89 -26.95 -5.89 2.09
C ARG A 89 -28.25 -6.65 1.76
N ALA A 90 -28.33 -7.96 2.03
CA ALA A 90 -29.53 -8.78 1.83
C ALA A 90 -30.39 -8.90 3.09
#